data_AF-A0A1V4IBI2-F1
#
_entry.id   AF-A0A1V4IBI2-F1
#
_cell.length_a   1.000
_cell.length_b   1.000
_cell.length_c   1.000
_cell.angle_alpha   90.00
_cell.angle_beta   90.00
_cell.angle_gamma   90.00
#
_symmetry.space_group_name_H-M   'P 1'
#
loop_
_entity.id
_entity.type
_entity.pdbx_description
1 polymer ?
#
loop_
_entity_poly.entity_id
_entity_poly.type
_entity_poly.pdbx_seq_one_letter_code
_entity_poly.pdbx_strand_id
1 'polypeptide(L)'
;MRKALVVGINNYPSYPLRGCVNDASAFASIIETNGDGSPNFDVKLFTDVMTKSDLKGLIIDLFSGDSDISLFYFSGHGFINDIGGYIVTPDAKTNDEGVSMDELLSIANESKSKNKIIILDCCHSGALGSAKITNGRLCNISEGVSILTSSKSDEASLEINGHGLFTNLLLESLQGGSADLRGHITPGSIYSYIDQALGPWDQRPVFKTNITRFTSLRVVPPSVPLETLRKLIDYFPIPKSEFALDPSFEDTNTLNVEHKVVEPYAKKENTAIFKNLQKFQSVGLVVPVDAGYMYFAAMNSKSCKLTALGYHYWKLIKDRRI
;
A
#
# COMPACT_ATOMS: atom_id res chain seq x y z
N MET A 1 0.38 9.80 17.23
CA MET A 1 0.67 10.84 16.22
C MET A 1 1.47 10.25 15.07
N ARG A 2 1.14 10.57 13.82
CA ARG A 2 1.84 10.09 12.62
C ARG A 2 2.44 11.31 11.90
N LYS A 3 3.75 11.30 11.67
CA LYS A 3 4.45 12.40 11.00
C LYS A 3 5.25 11.91 9.82
N ALA A 4 5.36 12.75 8.80
CA ALA A 4 6.15 12.47 7.61
C ALA A 4 7.04 13.65 7.23
N LEU A 5 8.26 13.35 6.80
CA LEU A 5 9.13 14.26 6.09
C LEU A 5 9.23 13.77 4.65
N VAL A 6 8.86 14.63 3.72
CA VAL A 6 8.83 14.33 2.29
C VAL A 6 9.77 15.32 1.61
N VAL A 7 10.79 14.80 0.94
CA VAL A 7 11.83 15.62 0.31
C VAL A 7 11.96 15.26 -1.17
N GLY A 8 11.91 16.26 -2.04
CA GLY A 8 12.19 16.13 -3.47
C GLY A 8 13.24 17.13 -3.91
N ILE A 9 14.30 16.69 -4.58
CA ILE A 9 15.36 17.60 -5.06
C ILE A 9 15.50 17.44 -6.57
N ASN A 10 15.31 18.55 -7.29
CA ASN A 10 15.55 18.67 -8.72
C ASN A 10 16.79 19.53 -9.02
N ASN A 11 16.98 20.60 -8.25
CA ASN A 11 17.93 21.66 -8.54
C ASN A 11 19.35 21.31 -8.08
N TYR A 12 19.97 20.37 -8.77
CA TYR A 12 21.38 20.05 -8.62
C TYR A 12 22.23 20.94 -9.56
N PRO A 13 23.33 21.55 -9.09
CA PRO A 13 24.22 22.35 -9.93
C PRO A 13 24.78 21.57 -11.11
N SER A 14 24.95 20.25 -10.95
CA SER A 14 25.33 19.30 -11.98
C SER A 14 24.28 18.20 -12.08
N TYR A 15 23.87 17.82 -13.29
CA TYR A 15 22.85 16.80 -13.55
C TYR A 15 21.48 17.07 -12.89
N PRO A 16 20.80 18.19 -13.21
CA PRO A 16 19.49 18.49 -12.64
C PRO A 16 18.43 17.45 -13.01
N LEU A 17 17.48 17.22 -12.10
CA LEU A 17 16.32 16.34 -12.28
C LEU A 17 15.06 17.17 -12.53
N ARG A 18 13.96 16.52 -12.95
CA ARG A 18 12.69 17.19 -13.28
C ARG A 18 11.48 16.59 -12.56
N GLY A 19 11.43 15.27 -12.35
CA GLY A 19 10.33 14.60 -11.67
C GLY A 19 10.31 14.67 -10.13
N CYS A 20 11.45 14.82 -9.45
CA CYS A 20 11.55 14.54 -8.00
C CYS A 20 10.73 15.48 -7.11
N VAL A 21 10.63 16.76 -7.49
CA VAL A 21 9.75 17.72 -6.79
C VAL A 21 8.27 17.37 -6.98
N ASN A 22 7.89 16.91 -8.18
CA ASN A 22 6.52 16.48 -8.47
C ASN A 22 6.18 15.19 -7.70
N ASP A 23 7.12 14.24 -7.67
CA ASP A 23 7.03 13.00 -6.91
C ASP A 23 6.79 13.26 -5.42
N ALA A 24 7.63 14.10 -4.82
CA ALA A 24 7.49 14.51 -3.42
C ALA A 24 6.16 15.23 -3.15
N SER A 25 5.72 16.12 -4.04
CA SER A 25 4.46 16.85 -3.87
C SER A 25 3.24 15.93 -3.93
N ALA A 26 3.21 15.02 -4.92
CA ALA A 26 2.13 14.05 -5.06
C ALA A 26 2.09 13.06 -3.90
N PHE A 27 3.26 12.58 -3.46
CA PHE A 27 3.36 11.67 -2.32
C PHE A 27 2.94 12.36 -1.02
N ALA A 28 3.35 13.61 -0.77
CA ALA A 28 2.90 14.39 0.38
C ALA A 28 1.37 14.52 0.39
N SER A 29 0.78 14.97 -0.72
CA SER A 29 -0.67 15.20 -0.81
C SER A 29 -1.49 13.92 -0.56
N ILE A 30 -1.06 12.77 -1.09
CA ILE A 30 -1.84 11.53 -0.93
C ILE A 30 -1.78 10.96 0.49
N ILE A 31 -0.68 11.15 1.23
CA ILE A 31 -0.53 10.59 2.57
C ILE A 31 -1.11 11.50 3.66
N GLU A 32 -1.32 12.79 3.40
CA GLU A 32 -1.95 13.73 4.34
C GLU A 32 -3.35 13.27 4.76
N THR A 33 -4.07 12.58 3.87
CA THR A 33 -5.44 12.11 4.12
C THR A 33 -5.63 10.63 3.79
N ASN A 34 -6.56 10.00 4.51
CA ASN A 34 -7.09 8.70 4.13
C ASN A 34 -8.01 8.83 2.91
N GLY A 35 -8.39 7.70 2.30
CA GLY A 35 -9.27 7.69 1.14
C GLY A 35 -10.69 8.20 1.42
N ASP A 36 -11.09 8.33 2.68
CA ASP A 36 -12.34 8.96 3.11
C ASP A 36 -12.21 10.47 3.38
N GLY A 37 -11.01 11.05 3.18
CA GLY A 37 -10.71 12.45 3.43
C GLY A 37 -10.36 12.78 4.89
N SER A 38 -10.36 11.81 5.80
CA SER A 38 -9.93 12.04 7.19
C SER A 38 -8.41 12.30 7.27
N PRO A 39 -7.93 13.12 8.22
CA PRO A 39 -6.50 13.35 8.41
C PRO A 39 -5.71 12.06 8.68
N ASN A 40 -4.50 11.96 8.14
CA ASN A 40 -3.68 10.75 8.22
C ASN A 40 -2.25 11.01 8.73
N PHE A 41 -1.42 11.75 7.98
CA PHE A 41 -0.09 12.19 8.42
C PHE A 41 -0.04 13.70 8.58
N ASP A 42 0.71 14.18 9.58
CA ASP A 42 1.23 15.55 9.60
C ASP A 42 2.50 15.60 8.74
N VAL A 43 2.43 16.26 7.59
CA VAL A 43 3.45 16.19 6.54
C VAL A 43 4.26 17.49 6.48
N LYS A 44 5.58 17.36 6.56
CA LYS A 44 6.52 18.42 6.17
C LYS A 44 7.09 18.11 4.79
N LEU A 45 6.67 18.88 3.79
CA LEU A 45 7.20 18.82 2.43
C LEU A 45 8.32 19.86 2.26
N PHE A 46 9.51 19.41 1.86
CA PHE A 46 10.62 20.27 1.47
C PHE A 46 11.06 19.96 0.05
N THR A 47 11.31 21.00 -0.74
CA THR A 47 11.77 20.88 -2.11
C THR A 47 13.10 21.61 -2.27
N ASP A 48 13.97 21.06 -3.12
CA ASP A 48 15.28 21.66 -3.47
C ASP A 48 16.09 22.09 -2.23
N VAL A 49 16.16 21.21 -1.22
CA VAL A 49 17.02 21.41 -0.05
C VAL A 49 18.47 21.52 -0.50
N MET A 50 19.11 22.65 -0.21
CA MET A 50 20.39 23.01 -0.83
C MET A 50 21.61 22.33 -0.21
N THR A 51 21.55 21.97 1.08
CA THR A 51 22.74 21.48 1.79
C THR A 51 22.52 20.14 2.48
N LYS A 52 23.60 19.37 2.59
CA LYS A 52 23.67 18.15 3.40
C LYS A 52 23.28 18.41 4.85
N SER A 53 23.74 19.53 5.42
CA SER A 53 23.48 19.90 6.81
C SER A 53 21.99 20.14 7.05
N ASP A 54 21.31 20.86 6.16
CA ASP A 54 19.88 21.13 6.27
C ASP A 54 19.07 19.84 6.16
N LEU A 55 19.36 19.00 5.14
CA LEU A 55 18.68 17.72 4.98
C LEU A 55 18.86 16.82 6.21
N LYS A 56 20.08 16.73 6.74
CA LYS A 56 20.36 15.96 7.96
C LYS A 56 19.60 16.51 9.16
N GLY A 57 19.53 17.84 9.33
CA GLY A 57 18.74 18.48 10.38
C GLY A 57 17.26 18.10 10.32
N LEU A 58 16.68 18.09 9.12
CA LEU A 58 15.30 17.66 8.90
C LEU A 58 15.08 16.19 9.24
N ILE A 59 16.01 15.31 8.85
CA ILE A 59 15.95 13.87 9.17
C ILE A 59 16.00 13.64 10.69
N ILE A 60 16.88 14.37 11.40
CA ILE A 60 16.98 14.29 12.86
C ILE A 60 15.67 14.76 13.51
N ASP A 61 15.11 15.89 13.06
CA ASP A 61 13.83 16.40 13.56
C ASP A 61 12.69 15.38 13.33
N LEU A 62 12.63 14.77 12.15
CA LEU A 62 11.66 13.73 11.83
C LEU A 62 11.74 12.57 12.82
N PHE A 63 12.93 12.02 13.08
CA PHE A 63 13.07 10.84 13.94
C PHE A 63 13.16 11.17 15.43
N SER A 64 13.10 12.45 15.81
CA SER A 64 13.04 12.88 17.21
C SER A 64 11.68 12.56 17.88
N GLY A 65 11.65 12.55 19.21
CA GLY A 65 10.41 12.37 19.98
C GLY A 65 9.81 10.96 19.94
N ASP A 66 8.56 10.84 20.42
CA ASP A 66 7.79 9.60 20.47
C ASP A 66 6.54 9.75 19.58
N SER A 67 6.46 8.94 18.53
CA SER A 67 5.35 8.96 17.57
C SER A 67 4.95 7.54 17.21
N ASP A 68 3.71 7.35 16.74
CA ASP A 68 3.27 6.03 16.29
C ASP A 68 3.98 5.63 14.99
N ILE A 69 4.16 6.61 14.09
CA ILE A 69 4.91 6.44 12.84
C ILE A 69 5.68 7.72 12.51
N SER A 70 6.96 7.55 12.21
CA SER A 70 7.78 8.52 11.49
C SER A 70 8.08 7.99 10.09
N LEU A 71 7.68 8.73 9.05
CA LEU A 71 7.89 8.36 7.66
C LEU A 71 8.86 9.34 6.99
N PHE A 72 9.94 8.82 6.42
CA PHE A 72 10.82 9.58 5.53
C PHE A 72 10.60 9.14 4.10
N TYR A 73 10.27 10.09 3.22
CA TYR A 73 10.25 9.90 1.78
C TYR A 73 11.27 10.82 1.14
N PHE A 74 12.10 10.27 0.25
CA PHE A 74 13.06 11.04 -0.53
C PHE A 74 12.98 10.68 -2.01
N SER A 75 12.93 11.68 -2.88
CA SER A 75 13.15 11.55 -4.32
C SER A 75 14.26 12.48 -4.78
N GLY A 76 15.25 11.95 -5.52
CA GLY A 76 16.42 12.72 -5.96
C GLY A 76 17.58 11.85 -6.41
N HIS A 77 18.81 12.40 -6.36
CA HIS A 77 20.02 11.63 -6.67
C HIS A 77 20.46 10.76 -5.50
N GLY A 78 20.93 9.55 -5.86
CA GLY A 78 21.62 8.63 -4.96
C GLY A 78 22.99 8.29 -5.54
N PHE A 79 23.95 8.05 -4.67
CA PHE A 79 25.32 7.69 -5.07
C PHE A 79 25.82 6.50 -4.25
N ILE A 80 26.54 5.59 -4.89
CA ILE A 80 27.23 4.47 -4.22
C ILE A 80 28.73 4.60 -4.48
N ASN A 81 29.52 4.48 -3.41
CA ASN A 81 30.95 4.24 -3.49
C ASN A 81 31.33 2.97 -2.71
N ASP A 82 32.63 2.70 -2.58
CA ASP A 82 33.15 1.52 -1.87
C ASP A 82 32.79 1.47 -0.37
N ILE A 83 32.40 2.62 0.22
CA ILE A 83 32.07 2.77 1.64
C ILE A 83 30.58 2.55 1.88
N GLY A 84 29.71 3.03 0.98
CA GLY A 84 28.27 2.87 1.12
C GLY A 84 27.43 3.72 0.17
N GLY A 85 26.13 3.81 0.48
CA GLY A 85 25.16 4.60 -0.25
C GLY A 85 24.91 5.98 0.39
N TYR A 86 24.64 6.98 -0.45
CA TYR A 86 24.45 8.38 -0.05
C TYR A 86 23.22 8.96 -0.74
N ILE A 87 22.47 9.76 0.03
CA ILE A 87 21.45 10.67 -0.48
C ILE A 87 22.15 11.97 -0.87
N VAL A 88 22.17 12.27 -2.17
CA VAL A 88 22.97 13.37 -2.72
C VAL A 88 22.23 14.69 -2.56
N THR A 89 22.95 15.70 -2.07
CA THR A 89 22.47 17.08 -1.94
C THR A 89 23.16 18.02 -2.95
N PRO A 90 22.56 19.18 -3.28
CA PRO A 90 23.12 20.12 -4.25
C PRO A 90 24.54 20.62 -3.93
N ASP A 91 24.95 20.64 -2.66
CA ASP A 91 26.29 21.01 -2.20
C ASP A 91 27.32 19.88 -2.22
N ALA A 92 26.97 18.72 -2.79
CA ALA A 92 27.84 17.54 -2.85
C ALA A 92 29.19 17.83 -3.53
N LYS A 93 30.24 17.26 -2.95
CA LYS A 93 31.63 17.34 -3.44
C LYS A 93 32.25 15.95 -3.47
N THR A 94 33.36 15.80 -4.18
CA THR A 94 34.14 14.56 -4.15
C THR A 94 34.55 14.23 -2.71
N ASN A 95 34.20 13.03 -2.23
CA ASN A 95 34.36 12.55 -0.85
C ASN A 95 33.42 13.21 0.20
N ASP A 96 32.43 13.98 -0.24
CA ASP A 96 31.34 14.50 0.60
C ASP A 96 30.05 14.56 -0.22
N GLU A 97 29.52 13.38 -0.54
CA GLU A 97 28.47 13.21 -1.54
C GLU A 97 27.06 13.54 -1.02
N GLY A 98 26.89 13.69 0.30
CA GLY A 98 25.60 13.97 0.94
C GLY A 98 25.38 13.20 2.24
N VAL A 99 24.12 12.91 2.58
CA VAL A 99 23.76 12.19 3.81
C VAL A 99 23.94 10.68 3.59
N SER A 100 24.73 10.03 4.44
CA SER A 100 24.92 8.58 4.35
C SER A 100 23.62 7.85 4.67
N MET A 101 23.29 6.83 3.87
CA MET A 101 22.13 5.96 4.13
C MET A 101 22.29 5.15 5.42
N ASP A 102 23.53 4.83 5.81
CA ASP A 102 23.83 4.18 7.09
C ASP A 102 23.61 5.14 8.27
N GLU A 103 23.96 6.41 8.10
CA GLU A 103 23.67 7.45 9.09
C GLU A 103 22.17 7.66 9.25
N LEU A 104 21.43 7.76 8.14
CA LEU A 104 19.96 7.79 8.14
C LEU A 104 19.36 6.59 8.89
N LEU A 105 19.84 5.37 8.62
CA LEU A 105 19.38 4.17 9.29
C LEU A 105 19.70 4.19 10.79
N SER A 106 20.87 4.69 11.17
CA SER A 106 21.28 4.82 12.57
C SER A 106 20.36 5.80 13.31
N ILE A 107 20.08 6.97 12.73
CA ILE A 107 19.14 7.95 13.27
C ILE A 107 17.73 7.33 13.42
N ALA A 108 17.25 6.62 12.39
CA ALA A 108 15.95 5.97 12.45
C ALA A 108 15.91 4.87 13.52
N ASN A 109 16.98 4.09 13.67
CA ASN A 109 17.09 3.02 14.66
C ASN A 109 17.04 3.54 16.10
N GLU A 110 17.64 4.71 16.36
CA GLU A 110 17.65 5.38 17.67
C GLU A 110 16.33 6.10 17.98
N SER A 111 15.46 6.30 16.99
CA SER A 111 14.14 6.91 17.19
C SER A 111 13.29 6.10 18.17
N LYS A 112 12.59 6.80 19.08
CA LYS A 112 11.58 6.19 19.96
C LYS A 112 10.25 5.93 19.26
N SER A 113 10.11 6.32 17.99
CA SER A 113 8.89 6.06 17.23
C SER A 113 8.60 4.56 17.16
N LYS A 114 7.32 4.17 17.25
CA LYS A 114 6.94 2.75 17.22
C LYS A 114 7.21 2.13 15.85
N ASN A 115 6.94 2.87 14.78
CA ASN A 115 7.26 2.49 13.42
C ASN A 115 8.08 3.59 12.74
N LYS A 116 9.12 3.19 12.02
CA LYS A 116 9.99 4.05 11.23
C LYS A 116 9.96 3.54 9.81
N ILE A 117 9.47 4.35 8.89
CA ILE A 117 9.29 3.96 7.50
C ILE A 117 10.17 4.85 6.64
N ILE A 118 11.04 4.24 5.85
CA ILE A 118 11.96 4.94 4.95
C ILE A 118 11.61 4.49 3.54
N ILE A 119 11.27 5.45 2.67
CA ILE A 119 10.99 5.23 1.26
C ILE A 119 11.97 6.08 0.47
N LEU A 120 12.83 5.43 -0.34
CA LEU A 120 13.84 6.12 -1.14
C LEU A 120 13.56 5.86 -2.62
N ASP A 121 13.24 6.92 -3.35
CA ASP A 121 13.19 6.94 -4.80
C ASP A 121 14.40 7.69 -5.37
N CYS A 122 15.56 7.04 -5.30
CA CYS A 122 16.77 7.57 -5.93
C CYS A 122 17.57 6.48 -6.63
N CYS A 123 18.30 6.89 -7.68
CA CYS A 123 19.18 5.99 -8.41
C CYS A 123 20.17 5.34 -7.42
N HIS A 124 20.35 4.03 -7.50
CA HIS A 124 21.22 3.29 -6.59
C HIS A 124 20.83 3.29 -5.09
N SER A 125 19.60 3.69 -4.72
CA SER A 125 19.09 3.57 -3.34
C SER A 125 19.07 2.14 -2.79
N GLY A 126 19.12 1.16 -3.69
CA GLY A 126 19.32 -0.25 -3.38
C GLY A 126 20.56 -0.55 -2.52
N ALA A 127 21.55 0.35 -2.37
CA ALA A 127 22.68 0.17 -1.44
C ALA A 127 22.28 -0.02 0.02
N LEU A 128 21.29 0.74 0.52
CA LEU A 128 20.72 0.53 1.86
C LEU A 128 20.12 -0.90 1.98
N GLY A 129 19.70 -1.45 0.85
CA GLY A 129 19.17 -2.79 0.66
C GLY A 129 20.21 -3.89 0.36
N SER A 130 21.33 -3.58 -0.28
CA SER A 130 22.28 -4.56 -0.78
C SER A 130 23.49 -4.63 0.14
N ALA A 131 23.74 -5.80 0.72
CA ALA A 131 24.91 -6.09 1.55
C ALA A 131 26.21 -6.19 0.72
N LYS A 132 26.46 -5.27 -0.22
CA LYS A 132 27.80 -4.98 -0.75
C LYS A 132 28.39 -3.80 0.02
N ILE A 133 28.43 -3.93 1.34
CA ILE A 133 29.34 -3.17 2.20
C ILE A 133 30.13 -4.23 2.96
N THR A 134 31.35 -4.43 2.49
CA THR A 134 32.40 -5.21 3.15
C THR A 134 32.58 -4.73 4.59
N ASN A 135 32.69 -5.67 5.54
CA ASN A 135 32.99 -5.50 6.97
C ASN A 135 31.86 -5.07 7.93
N GLY A 136 30.76 -5.83 7.94
CA GLY A 136 30.25 -6.40 9.19
C GLY A 136 29.73 -5.49 10.32
N ARG A 137 29.24 -4.27 10.07
CA ARG A 137 28.72 -3.41 11.15
C ARG A 137 27.28 -2.88 11.09
N LEU A 138 26.57 -2.85 9.95
CA LEU A 138 25.32 -2.05 9.87
C LEU A 138 24.10 -2.73 9.21
N CYS A 139 24.01 -4.05 9.21
CA CYS A 139 22.79 -4.78 8.78
C CYS A 139 21.74 -4.97 9.90
N ASN A 140 21.77 -4.18 10.98
CA ASN A 140 20.82 -4.30 12.09
C ASN A 140 19.70 -3.27 11.93
N ILE A 141 18.63 -3.69 11.24
CA ILE A 141 17.35 -2.95 11.20
C ILE A 141 16.67 -3.17 12.56
N SER A 142 16.45 -2.11 13.34
CA SER A 142 15.79 -2.23 14.65
C SER A 142 14.31 -2.57 14.51
N GLU A 143 13.70 -3.09 15.58
CA GLU A 143 12.27 -3.37 15.60
C GLU A 143 11.47 -2.12 15.22
N GLY A 144 10.44 -2.28 14.40
CA GLY A 144 9.60 -1.20 13.91
C GLY A 144 10.11 -0.50 12.66
N VAL A 145 11.29 -0.86 12.12
CA VAL A 145 11.84 -0.21 10.92
C VAL A 145 11.44 -0.97 9.65
N SER A 146 10.95 -0.22 8.65
CA SER A 146 10.68 -0.71 7.30
C SER A 146 11.31 0.22 6.27
N ILE A 147 12.00 -0.37 5.30
CA ILE A 147 12.73 0.32 4.24
C ILE A 147 12.21 -0.20 2.90
N LEU A 148 11.78 0.71 2.03
CA LEU A 148 11.40 0.43 0.66
C LEU A 148 12.22 1.33 -0.26
N THR A 149 13.02 0.75 -1.15
CA THR A 149 13.86 1.54 -2.06
C THR A 149 13.55 1.20 -3.51
N SER A 150 13.61 2.19 -4.39
CA SER A 150 13.66 1.94 -5.83
C SER A 150 14.95 1.19 -6.18
N SER A 151 14.92 0.45 -7.27
CA SER A 151 15.97 -0.53 -7.60
C SER A 151 17.03 0.02 -8.53
N LYS A 152 16.66 0.98 -9.38
CA LYS A 152 17.34 1.18 -10.66
C LYS A 152 18.57 2.06 -10.54
N SER A 153 19.62 1.69 -11.27
CA SER A 153 20.80 2.50 -11.53
C SER A 153 20.57 3.54 -12.63
N ASP A 154 19.65 3.27 -13.58
CA ASP A 154 19.61 3.98 -14.88
C ASP A 154 18.20 4.44 -15.28
N GLU A 155 17.32 4.75 -14.33
CA GLU A 155 15.93 5.14 -14.62
C GLU A 155 15.75 6.62 -14.98
N ALA A 156 16.84 7.37 -15.16
CA ALA A 156 16.85 8.81 -15.46
C ALA A 156 16.06 9.22 -16.73
N SER A 157 15.41 8.29 -17.44
CA SER A 157 14.73 8.51 -18.72
C SER A 157 13.27 8.00 -18.79
N LEU A 158 12.73 7.36 -17.75
CA LEU A 158 11.35 6.82 -17.77
C LEU A 158 10.46 7.58 -16.78
N GLU A 159 10.05 8.79 -17.17
CA GLU A 159 8.97 9.53 -16.51
C GLU A 159 7.62 9.12 -17.11
N ILE A 160 6.68 8.69 -16.26
CA ILE A 160 5.28 8.41 -16.62
C ILE A 160 4.43 9.45 -15.90
N ASN A 161 3.64 10.23 -16.65
CA ASN A 161 2.80 11.29 -16.09
C ASN A 161 3.56 12.34 -15.25
N GLY A 162 4.84 12.58 -15.56
CA GLY A 162 5.69 13.50 -14.79
C GLY A 162 6.22 12.93 -13.48
N HIS A 163 6.10 11.61 -13.27
CA HIS A 163 6.61 10.88 -12.12
C HIS A 163 7.62 9.81 -12.53
N GLY A 164 8.58 9.48 -11.66
CA GLY A 164 9.37 8.27 -11.83
C GLY A 164 8.48 7.01 -11.81
N LEU A 165 8.84 5.94 -12.52
CA LEU A 165 8.05 4.70 -12.57
C LEU A 165 7.73 4.15 -11.17
N PHE A 166 8.74 4.13 -10.28
CA PHE A 166 8.56 3.68 -8.90
C PHE A 166 7.52 4.53 -8.16
N THR A 167 7.67 5.86 -8.22
CA THR A 167 6.73 6.78 -7.58
C THR A 167 5.32 6.65 -8.18
N ASN A 168 5.18 6.52 -9.50
CA ASN A 168 3.87 6.32 -10.13
C ASN A 168 3.16 5.07 -9.59
N LEU A 169 3.85 3.92 -9.54
CA LEU A 169 3.29 2.68 -9.00
C LEU A 169 3.02 2.76 -7.49
N LEU A 170 3.85 3.48 -6.74
CA LEU A 170 3.65 3.77 -5.32
C LEU A 170 2.38 4.60 -5.09
N LEU A 171 2.13 5.63 -5.91
CA LEU A 171 0.94 6.46 -5.84
C LEU A 171 -0.32 5.64 -6.20
N GLU A 172 -0.30 4.86 -7.27
CA GLU A 172 -1.41 3.96 -7.67
C GLU A 172 -1.74 2.95 -6.56
N SER A 173 -0.71 2.37 -5.95
CA SER A 173 -0.84 1.49 -4.79
C SER A 173 -1.54 2.20 -3.62
N LEU A 174 -1.11 3.43 -3.30
CA LEU A 174 -1.70 4.25 -2.24
C LEU A 174 -3.11 4.74 -2.56
N GLN A 175 -3.49 4.88 -3.83
CA GLN A 175 -4.85 5.22 -4.26
C GLN A 175 -5.86 4.07 -4.04
N GLY A 176 -5.39 2.87 -3.71
CA GLY A 176 -6.24 1.71 -3.42
C GLY A 176 -5.84 0.47 -4.21
N GLY A 177 -4.89 0.57 -5.15
CA GLY A 177 -4.42 -0.56 -5.96
C GLY A 177 -3.89 -1.74 -5.13
N SER A 178 -3.39 -1.46 -3.93
CA SER A 178 -2.89 -2.50 -3.01
C SER A 178 -3.68 -2.60 -1.70
N ALA A 179 -4.92 -2.11 -1.65
CA ALA A 179 -5.73 -2.18 -0.44
C ALA A 179 -6.23 -3.61 -0.19
N ASP A 180 -6.23 -4.06 1.07
CA ASP A 180 -6.97 -5.27 1.44
C ASP A 180 -8.50 -5.01 1.41
N LEU A 181 -9.35 -6.04 1.60
CA LEU A 181 -10.80 -5.85 1.58
C LEU A 181 -11.33 -4.93 2.70
N ARG A 182 -10.49 -4.63 3.71
CA ARG A 182 -10.81 -3.70 4.79
C ARG A 182 -10.31 -2.28 4.49
N GLY A 183 -9.66 -2.08 3.35
CA GLY A 183 -9.13 -0.79 2.91
C GLY A 183 -7.72 -0.48 3.41
N HIS A 184 -7.03 -1.41 4.07
CA HIS A 184 -5.70 -1.16 4.62
C HIS A 184 -4.61 -1.28 3.54
N ILE A 185 -3.76 -0.26 3.44
CA ILE A 185 -2.58 -0.26 2.56
C ILE A 185 -1.33 -0.26 3.43
N THR A 186 -0.45 -1.24 3.27
CA THR A 186 0.75 -1.47 4.11
C THR A 186 2.03 -1.42 3.26
N PRO A 187 3.21 -1.18 3.86
CA PRO A 187 4.48 -1.28 3.11
C PRO A 187 4.65 -2.61 2.36
N GLY A 188 4.21 -3.72 2.94
CA GLY A 188 4.26 -5.03 2.30
C GLY A 188 3.30 -5.16 1.11
N SER A 189 2.08 -4.62 1.21
CA SER A 189 1.13 -4.63 0.07
C SER A 189 1.59 -3.71 -1.05
N ILE A 190 2.20 -2.57 -0.72
CA ILE A 190 2.82 -1.67 -1.70
C ILE A 190 3.92 -2.39 -2.45
N TYR A 191 4.85 -3.04 -1.75
CA TYR A 191 5.91 -3.83 -2.38
C TYR A 191 5.33 -4.90 -3.32
N SER A 192 4.34 -5.67 -2.84
CA SER A 192 3.70 -6.71 -3.64
C SER A 192 3.00 -6.15 -4.89
N TYR A 193 2.42 -4.96 -4.81
CA TYR A 193 1.77 -4.31 -5.95
C TYR A 193 2.79 -3.87 -6.99
N ILE A 194 3.87 -3.20 -6.56
CA ILE A 194 4.96 -2.77 -7.44
C ILE A 194 5.62 -4.00 -8.10
N ASP A 195 5.91 -5.05 -7.34
CA ASP A 195 6.51 -6.29 -7.86
C ASP A 195 5.68 -6.96 -8.97
N GLN A 196 4.35 -6.94 -8.84
CA GLN A 196 3.42 -7.49 -9.83
C GLN A 196 3.34 -6.67 -11.13
N ALA A 197 3.61 -5.37 -11.05
CA ALA A 197 3.59 -4.48 -12.22
C ALA A 197 4.88 -4.58 -13.07
N LEU A 198 5.92 -5.24 -12.55
CA LEU A 198 7.24 -5.32 -13.19
C LEU A 198 7.40 -6.65 -13.96
N GLY A 199 7.95 -6.60 -15.17
CA GLY A 199 8.23 -7.77 -16.00
C GLY A 199 9.46 -8.57 -15.55
N PRO A 200 9.72 -9.77 -16.09
CA PRO A 200 10.82 -10.64 -15.62
C PRO A 200 12.23 -10.05 -15.74
N TRP A 201 12.42 -9.06 -16.63
CA TRP A 201 13.70 -8.37 -16.86
C TRP A 201 13.83 -7.06 -16.09
N ASP A 202 12.76 -6.62 -15.44
CA ASP A 202 12.75 -5.40 -14.65
C ASP A 202 13.35 -5.63 -13.27
N GLN A 203 14.21 -4.71 -12.84
CA GLN A 203 14.81 -4.78 -11.53
C GLN A 203 13.79 -4.47 -10.42
N ARG A 204 13.70 -5.36 -9.43
CA ARG A 204 12.74 -5.26 -8.32
C ARG A 204 13.19 -4.32 -7.21
N PRO A 205 12.27 -3.54 -6.60
CA PRO A 205 12.59 -2.69 -5.47
C PRO A 205 13.13 -3.53 -4.32
N VAL A 206 13.89 -2.90 -3.42
CA VAL A 206 14.31 -3.61 -2.20
C VAL A 206 13.32 -3.29 -1.09
N PHE A 207 12.77 -4.34 -0.50
CA PHE A 207 11.94 -4.25 0.70
C PHE A 207 12.60 -4.98 1.86
N LYS A 208 12.97 -4.23 2.90
CA LYS A 208 13.51 -4.77 4.15
C LYS A 208 12.68 -4.28 5.31
N THR A 209 12.37 -5.17 6.25
CA THR A 209 11.56 -4.81 7.41
C THR A 209 11.91 -5.69 8.60
N ASN A 210 11.90 -5.10 9.79
CA ASN A 210 11.95 -5.84 11.06
C ASN A 210 10.77 -5.36 11.92
N ILE A 211 9.61 -5.97 11.70
CA ILE A 211 8.37 -5.59 12.38
C ILE A 211 7.64 -6.83 12.89
N THR A 212 6.96 -6.70 14.01
CA THR A 212 6.05 -7.73 14.54
C THR A 212 4.68 -7.69 13.85
N ARG A 213 4.28 -6.53 13.34
CA ARG A 213 3.02 -6.32 12.60
C ARG A 213 3.15 -5.18 11.62
N PHE A 214 2.51 -5.32 10.46
CA PHE A 214 2.33 -4.21 9.53
C PHE A 214 1.41 -3.12 10.10
N THR A 215 1.88 -1.88 10.02
CA THR A 215 1.05 -0.70 10.22
C THR A 215 0.64 -0.15 8.87
N SER A 216 -0.66 0.10 8.67
CA SER A 216 -1.20 0.61 7.41
C SER A 216 -0.74 2.02 7.16
N LEU A 217 -0.05 2.32 6.06
CA LEU A 217 0.35 3.68 5.70
C LEU A 217 -0.86 4.57 5.39
N ARG A 218 -1.85 4.03 4.67
CA ARG A 218 -3.08 4.73 4.34
C ARG A 218 -4.25 3.76 4.44
N VAL A 219 -5.43 4.27 4.78
CA VAL A 219 -6.68 3.51 4.74
C VAL A 219 -7.58 4.12 3.68
N VAL A 220 -8.16 3.30 2.82
CA VAL A 220 -9.17 3.69 1.82
C VAL A 220 -10.52 3.07 2.19
N PRO A 221 -11.64 3.54 1.62
CA PRO A 221 -12.93 2.90 1.83
C PRO A 221 -12.86 1.40 1.47
N PRO A 222 -13.36 0.50 2.34
CA PRO A 222 -13.32 -0.93 2.07
C PRO A 222 -14.23 -1.27 0.88
N SER A 223 -13.80 -2.22 0.04
CA SER A 223 -14.58 -2.66 -1.12
C SER A 223 -15.96 -3.22 -0.74
N VAL A 224 -16.07 -3.74 0.49
CA VAL A 224 -17.34 -4.13 1.10
C VAL A 224 -17.44 -3.45 2.46
N PRO A 225 -18.54 -2.72 2.77
CA PRO A 225 -18.72 -2.10 4.08
C PRO A 225 -18.56 -3.13 5.20
N LEU A 226 -17.83 -2.78 6.26
CA LEU A 226 -17.51 -3.73 7.34
C LEU A 226 -18.76 -4.32 8.01
N GLU A 227 -19.83 -3.53 8.13
CA GLU A 227 -21.14 -3.99 8.61
C GLU A 227 -21.78 -5.04 7.71
N THR A 228 -21.55 -4.96 6.40
CA THR A 228 -21.98 -5.97 5.44
C THR A 228 -21.08 -7.19 5.56
N LEU A 229 -19.75 -7.00 5.59
CA LEU A 229 -18.77 -8.06 5.72
C LEU A 229 -19.02 -8.93 6.95
N ARG A 230 -19.37 -8.35 8.10
CA ARG A 230 -19.70 -9.09 9.34
C ARG A 230 -20.88 -10.06 9.17
N LYS A 231 -21.82 -9.81 8.24
CA LYS A 231 -22.95 -10.73 7.96
C LYS A 231 -22.54 -12.02 7.26
N LEU A 232 -21.29 -12.13 6.82
CA LEU A 232 -20.79 -13.33 6.15
C LEU A 232 -20.95 -14.59 7.00
N ILE A 233 -20.78 -14.49 8.33
CA ILE A 233 -20.94 -15.62 9.25
C ILE A 233 -22.41 -16.00 9.47
N ASP A 234 -23.34 -15.06 9.26
CA ASP A 234 -24.78 -15.30 9.38
C ASP A 234 -25.29 -16.10 8.18
N TYR A 235 -24.77 -15.80 6.99
CA TYR A 235 -25.12 -16.51 5.76
C TYR A 235 -24.41 -17.85 5.64
N PHE A 236 -23.20 -17.98 6.17
CA PHE A 236 -22.46 -19.24 6.17
C PHE A 236 -22.15 -19.69 7.61
N PRO A 237 -23.12 -20.21 8.39
CA PRO A 237 -22.86 -20.63 9.78
C PRO A 237 -21.78 -21.70 9.88
N ILE A 238 -21.66 -22.54 8.84
CA ILE A 238 -20.62 -23.55 8.68
C ILE A 238 -19.78 -23.14 7.46
N PRO A 239 -18.45 -23.00 7.56
CA PRO A 239 -17.68 -22.44 6.44
C PRO A 239 -17.66 -23.26 5.16
N LYS A 240 -17.97 -24.57 5.28
CA LYS A 240 -18.07 -25.49 4.15
C LYS A 240 -19.51 -25.69 3.66
N SER A 241 -20.51 -25.07 4.30
CA SER A 241 -21.89 -25.19 3.83
C SER A 241 -22.10 -24.36 2.57
N GLU A 242 -23.04 -24.81 1.76
CA GLU A 242 -23.57 -24.02 0.67
C GLU A 242 -24.81 -23.27 1.14
N PHE A 243 -24.98 -22.04 0.66
CA PHE A 243 -26.17 -21.24 0.88
C PHE A 243 -27.12 -21.44 -0.30
N ALA A 244 -28.26 -22.09 -0.04
CA ALA A 244 -29.27 -22.34 -1.05
C ALA A 244 -29.92 -21.02 -1.51
N LEU A 245 -30.08 -20.88 -2.81
CA LEU A 245 -30.73 -19.74 -3.46
C LEU A 245 -31.95 -20.25 -4.21
N ASP A 246 -32.92 -19.38 -4.40
CA ASP A 246 -34.11 -19.63 -5.21
C ASP A 246 -34.51 -18.33 -5.95
N PRO A 247 -35.46 -18.39 -6.90
CA PRO A 247 -35.90 -17.22 -7.65
C PRO A 247 -36.40 -16.03 -6.81
N SER A 248 -36.68 -16.20 -5.51
CA SER A 248 -37.12 -15.11 -4.64
C SER A 248 -36.01 -14.17 -4.18
N PHE A 249 -34.74 -14.52 -4.45
CA PHE A 249 -33.57 -13.68 -4.19
C PHE A 249 -33.33 -12.61 -5.26
N GLU A 250 -33.90 -12.77 -6.46
CA GLU A 250 -33.73 -11.84 -7.58
C GLU A 250 -34.82 -10.75 -7.54
N ASP A 251 -34.44 -9.48 -7.44
CA ASP A 251 -35.40 -8.38 -7.23
C ASP A 251 -36.25 -8.05 -8.45
N THR A 252 -35.78 -8.37 -9.65
CA THR A 252 -36.59 -8.24 -10.85
C THR A 252 -37.66 -9.32 -10.97
N ASN A 253 -37.57 -10.44 -10.23
CA ASN A 253 -38.48 -11.59 -10.35
C ASN A 253 -39.89 -11.33 -9.76
N THR A 254 -40.61 -10.39 -10.36
CA THR A 254 -41.94 -9.90 -9.97
C THR A 254 -42.92 -9.94 -11.14
N LEU A 255 -44.23 -9.93 -10.86
CA LEU A 255 -45.30 -9.93 -11.88
C LEU A 255 -45.39 -8.62 -12.70
N ASN A 256 -44.71 -7.56 -12.27
CA ASN A 256 -44.83 -6.22 -12.84
C ASN A 256 -43.67 -5.84 -13.78
N VAL A 257 -42.70 -6.75 -13.98
CA VAL A 257 -41.55 -6.56 -14.87
C VAL A 257 -41.69 -7.55 -16.02
N GLU A 258 -41.51 -7.09 -17.26
CA GLU A 258 -41.57 -7.93 -18.46
C GLU A 258 -40.32 -8.80 -18.59
N HIS A 259 -40.33 -9.95 -17.93
CA HIS A 259 -39.40 -11.06 -18.11
C HIS A 259 -40.11 -12.38 -17.79
N LYS A 260 -39.45 -13.51 -18.03
CA LYS A 260 -39.99 -14.83 -17.66
C LYS A 260 -39.99 -14.95 -16.13
N VAL A 261 -41.10 -14.62 -15.50
CA VAL A 261 -41.29 -14.72 -14.04
C VAL A 261 -41.31 -16.19 -13.61
N VAL A 262 -40.68 -16.52 -12.48
CA VAL A 262 -40.57 -17.90 -11.96
C VAL A 262 -40.93 -17.93 -10.48
N GLU A 263 -41.74 -18.90 -10.04
CA GLU A 263 -42.05 -19.09 -8.62
C GLU A 263 -40.90 -19.82 -7.89
N PRO A 264 -40.53 -19.42 -6.65
CA PRO A 264 -41.10 -18.35 -5.83
C PRO A 264 -40.71 -16.92 -6.27
N TYR A 265 -41.63 -15.97 -6.16
CA TYR A 265 -41.40 -14.56 -6.51
C TYR A 265 -40.48 -13.84 -5.52
N ALA A 266 -39.90 -12.72 -5.96
CA ALA A 266 -39.01 -11.87 -5.18
C ALA A 266 -39.56 -11.53 -3.78
N LYS A 267 -38.78 -11.82 -2.74
CA LYS A 267 -39.09 -11.43 -1.35
C LYS A 267 -38.12 -10.35 -0.88
N LYS A 268 -38.63 -9.35 -0.16
CA LYS A 268 -37.83 -8.19 0.28
C LYS A 268 -36.63 -8.61 1.15
N GLU A 269 -36.80 -9.63 1.98
CA GLU A 269 -35.76 -10.16 2.86
C GLU A 269 -34.67 -10.89 2.05
N ASN A 270 -35.10 -11.73 1.10
CA ASN A 270 -34.18 -12.53 0.28
C ASN A 270 -33.39 -11.66 -0.70
N THR A 271 -34.04 -10.70 -1.34
CA THR A 271 -33.38 -9.70 -2.20
C THR A 271 -32.35 -8.86 -1.44
N ALA A 272 -32.60 -8.53 -0.16
CA ALA A 272 -31.61 -7.82 0.67
C ALA A 272 -30.37 -8.70 0.99
N ILE A 273 -30.58 -9.99 1.27
CA ILE A 273 -29.48 -10.95 1.44
C ILE A 273 -28.71 -11.12 0.13
N PHE A 274 -29.42 -11.24 -0.99
CA PHE A 274 -28.83 -11.44 -2.30
C PHE A 274 -27.91 -10.29 -2.70
N LYS A 275 -28.31 -9.04 -2.43
CA LYS A 275 -27.48 -7.85 -2.65
C LYS A 275 -26.15 -7.93 -1.88
N ASN A 276 -26.16 -8.50 -0.67
CA ASN A 276 -24.93 -8.70 0.10
C ASN A 276 -24.09 -9.85 -0.48
N LEU A 277 -24.71 -10.96 -0.88
CA LEU A 277 -24.02 -12.08 -1.53
C LEU A 277 -23.38 -11.68 -2.87
N GLN A 278 -24.05 -10.84 -3.66
CA GLN A 278 -23.50 -10.26 -4.89
C GLN A 278 -22.30 -9.34 -4.60
N LYS A 279 -22.36 -8.50 -3.55
CA LYS A 279 -21.19 -7.72 -3.11
C LYS A 279 -20.04 -8.61 -2.65
N PHE A 280 -20.31 -9.72 -1.97
CA PHE A 280 -19.26 -10.68 -1.61
C PHE A 280 -18.68 -11.37 -2.84
N GLN A 281 -19.50 -11.68 -3.83
CA GLN A 281 -19.07 -12.26 -5.09
C GLN A 281 -18.22 -11.29 -5.92
N SER A 282 -18.54 -9.99 -5.93
CA SER A 282 -17.75 -8.99 -6.67
C SER A 282 -16.32 -8.81 -6.13
N VAL A 283 -16.07 -9.19 -4.88
CA VAL A 283 -14.73 -9.20 -4.26
C VAL A 283 -14.16 -10.60 -4.04
N GLY A 284 -14.77 -11.62 -4.67
CA GLY A 284 -14.27 -13.00 -4.66
C GLY A 284 -14.39 -13.73 -3.32
N LEU A 285 -15.22 -13.27 -2.38
CA LEU A 285 -15.49 -13.96 -1.11
C LEU A 285 -16.47 -15.12 -1.29
N VAL A 286 -17.43 -14.99 -2.21
CA VAL A 286 -18.48 -15.97 -2.50
C VAL A 286 -18.48 -16.31 -3.98
N VAL A 287 -18.78 -17.56 -4.32
CA VAL A 287 -18.92 -18.03 -5.70
C VAL A 287 -20.20 -18.88 -5.85
N PRO A 288 -20.95 -18.77 -6.97
CA PRO A 288 -22.05 -19.67 -7.25
C PRO A 288 -21.57 -21.11 -7.44
N VAL A 289 -22.45 -22.08 -7.16
CA VAL A 289 -22.23 -23.51 -7.39
C VAL A 289 -23.11 -23.96 -8.55
N ASP A 290 -22.51 -24.70 -9.49
CA ASP A 290 -23.16 -25.20 -10.70
C ASP A 290 -23.91 -24.15 -11.54
N ALA A 291 -23.45 -22.90 -11.49
CA ALA A 291 -23.95 -21.75 -12.25
C ALA A 291 -22.82 -20.74 -12.53
N GLY A 292 -22.87 -20.05 -13.67
CA GLY A 292 -21.82 -19.08 -14.06
C GLY A 292 -21.91 -17.73 -13.33
N TYR A 293 -23.10 -17.34 -12.87
CA TYR A 293 -23.35 -16.06 -12.22
C TYR A 293 -24.36 -16.22 -11.07
N MET A 294 -24.30 -15.34 -10.07
CA MET A 294 -25.22 -15.35 -8.93
C MET A 294 -26.69 -15.31 -9.36
N TYR A 295 -27.02 -14.51 -10.39
CA TYR A 295 -28.35 -14.43 -10.98
C TYR A 295 -28.89 -15.82 -11.37
N PHE A 296 -28.12 -16.59 -12.14
CA PHE A 296 -28.53 -17.94 -12.56
C PHE A 296 -28.54 -18.93 -11.42
N ALA A 297 -27.71 -18.72 -10.39
CA ALA A 297 -27.77 -19.54 -9.19
C ALA A 297 -29.10 -19.34 -8.45
N ALA A 298 -29.60 -18.10 -8.36
CA ALA A 298 -30.93 -17.81 -7.81
C ALA A 298 -32.05 -18.34 -8.72
N MET A 299 -32.08 -17.95 -9.99
CA MET A 299 -33.18 -18.28 -10.91
C MET A 299 -33.34 -19.78 -11.19
N ASN A 300 -32.28 -20.58 -11.03
CA ASN A 300 -32.33 -22.04 -11.21
C ASN A 300 -32.32 -22.81 -9.88
N SER A 301 -32.61 -22.14 -8.76
CA SER A 301 -32.66 -22.75 -7.42
C SER A 301 -31.40 -23.55 -7.04
N LYS A 302 -30.23 -22.98 -7.32
CA LYS A 302 -28.91 -23.57 -7.01
C LYS A 302 -28.42 -23.03 -5.66
N SER A 303 -27.11 -22.94 -5.49
CA SER A 303 -26.49 -22.47 -4.25
C SER A 303 -25.26 -21.61 -4.53
N CYS A 304 -24.70 -21.03 -3.47
CA CYS A 304 -23.38 -20.40 -3.49
C CYS A 304 -22.56 -20.83 -2.28
N LYS A 305 -21.24 -20.67 -2.33
CA LYS A 305 -20.32 -21.07 -1.26
C LYS A 305 -19.18 -20.08 -1.07
N LEU A 306 -18.52 -20.16 0.09
CA LEU A 306 -17.31 -19.40 0.35
C LEU A 306 -16.15 -19.88 -0.54
N THR A 307 -15.36 -18.94 -1.02
CA THR A 307 -14.04 -19.23 -1.60
C THR A 307 -12.99 -19.42 -0.50
N ALA A 308 -11.74 -19.72 -0.85
CA ALA A 308 -10.64 -19.74 0.12
C ALA A 308 -10.44 -18.36 0.80
N LEU A 309 -10.59 -17.27 0.03
CA LEU A 309 -10.58 -15.90 0.56
C LEU A 309 -11.79 -15.65 1.45
N GLY A 310 -12.98 -16.09 1.02
CA GLY A 310 -14.21 -16.08 1.82
C GLY A 310 -14.02 -16.73 3.19
N TYR A 311 -13.43 -17.93 3.20
CA TYR A 311 -13.13 -18.67 4.42
C TYR A 311 -12.17 -17.92 5.35
N HIS A 312 -11.13 -17.27 4.79
CA HIS A 312 -10.20 -16.47 5.58
C HIS A 312 -10.91 -15.33 6.31
N TYR A 313 -11.73 -14.54 5.59
CA TYR A 313 -12.48 -13.43 6.17
C TYR A 313 -13.57 -13.89 7.13
N TRP A 314 -14.24 -15.00 6.83
CA TRP A 314 -15.18 -15.66 7.74
C TRP A 314 -14.52 -15.96 9.09
N LYS A 315 -13.29 -16.51 9.08
CA LYS A 315 -12.54 -16.80 10.30
C LYS A 315 -12.17 -15.54 11.07
N LEU A 316 -11.74 -14.48 10.38
CA LEU A 316 -11.46 -13.19 11.02
C LEU A 316 -12.69 -12.61 11.72
N ILE A 317 -13.87 -12.69 11.11
CA ILE A 317 -15.13 -12.24 11.71
C ILE A 317 -15.50 -13.11 12.91
N LYS A 318 -15.39 -14.44 12.77
CA LYS A 318 -15.69 -15.39 13.85
C LYS A 318 -14.81 -15.15 15.09
N ASP A 319 -13.54 -14.82 14.86
CA ASP A 319 -12.56 -14.48 15.91
C ASP A 319 -12.67 -13.02 16.40
N ARG A 320 -13.69 -12.26 15.97
CA ARG A 320 -13.93 -10.84 16.32
C ARG A 320 -12.77 -9.90 15.98
N ARG A 321 -12.12 -10.13 14.82
CA ARG A 321 -11.01 -9.31 14.30
C ARG A 321 -11.44 -8.28 13.26
N ILE A 322 -12.72 -8.25 12.89
CA ILE A 322 -13.37 -7.34 11.94
C ILE A 322 -14.67 -6.81 12.54
#